data_AF-A0A2D4PSL1-F1
#
_entry.id   AF-A0A2D4PSL1-F1
#
_cell.length_a   1.000
_cell.length_b   1.000
_cell.length_c   1.000
_cell.angle_alpha   90.00
_cell.angle_beta   90.00
_cell.angle_gamma   90.00
#
_symmetry.space_group_name_H-M   'P 1'
#
loop_
_entity.id
_entity.type
_entity.pdbx_description
1 polymer ?
#
loop_
_entity_poly.entity_id
_entity_poly.type
_entity_poly.pdbx_seq_one_letter_code
_entity_poly.pdbx_strand_id
1 'polypeptide(L)'
;MAISQHQFYLDRKQSKAKIPSARSLDDIAMDLTDTGVPKVSKLTALEAKNQLIMASNGSLISSGSQDSEVSEEQKKEKILDLRKKEKLLQEKLLQKVDELKKICLREAELTGKMPKEYPLNTGEKPPQVRRRVGTTFRLDDNLLPNEEDPTLQNLESNFLIQQKFVEAAKKLAGEPDLCKNVKKKRKQEYAEAVKKLQEIENSINEYRIKCGK
;
A
#
# COMPACT_ATOMS: atom_id res chain seq x y z
N MET A 1 -55.74 50.64 -26.74
CA MET A 1 -55.86 49.43 -25.88
C MET A 1 -55.81 48.10 -26.68
N ALA A 2 -55.26 48.09 -27.91
CA ALA A 2 -55.17 46.90 -28.77
C ALA A 2 -53.73 46.39 -28.97
N ILE A 3 -52.72 47.24 -28.76
CA ILE A 3 -51.29 46.88 -28.93
C ILE A 3 -50.78 46.01 -27.77
N SER A 4 -51.30 46.21 -26.55
CA SER A 4 -50.87 45.45 -25.37
C SER A 4 -51.28 43.97 -25.39
N GLN A 5 -52.41 43.65 -26.02
CA GLN A 5 -52.89 42.26 -26.11
C GLN A 5 -52.07 41.45 -27.11
N HIS A 6 -51.57 42.07 -28.18
CA HIS A 6 -50.67 41.42 -29.13
C HIS A 6 -49.29 41.16 -28.52
N GLN A 7 -48.74 42.13 -27.78
CA GLN A 7 -47.46 41.96 -27.09
C GLN A 7 -47.53 40.87 -26.02
N PHE A 8 -48.61 40.84 -25.23
CA PHE A 8 -48.85 39.79 -24.23
C PHE A 8 -48.93 38.39 -24.86
N TYR A 9 -49.54 38.27 -26.04
CA TYR A 9 -49.62 37.00 -26.76
C TYR A 9 -48.27 36.54 -27.29
N LEU A 10 -47.43 37.45 -27.80
CA LEU A 10 -46.07 37.13 -28.26
C LEU A 10 -45.16 36.69 -27.10
N ASP A 11 -45.22 37.39 -25.95
CA ASP A 11 -44.44 37.04 -24.75
C ASP A 11 -44.86 35.67 -24.18
N ARG A 12 -46.17 35.37 -24.16
CA ARG A 12 -46.69 34.08 -23.70
C ARG A 12 -46.37 32.93 -24.67
N LYS A 13 -46.31 33.20 -25.99
CA LYS A 13 -45.94 32.17 -26.99
C LYS A 13 -44.46 31.79 -26.90
N GLN A 14 -43.57 32.73 -26.62
CA GLN A 14 -42.14 32.43 -26.48
C GLN A 14 -41.76 31.82 -25.12
N SER A 15 -42.52 32.11 -24.06
CA SER A 15 -42.23 31.64 -22.69
C SER A 15 -42.62 30.19 -22.41
N LYS A 16 -43.35 29.51 -23.31
CA LYS A 16 -43.66 28.07 -23.18
C LYS A 16 -42.50 27.15 -23.56
N ALA A 17 -41.39 27.66 -24.11
CA ALA A 17 -40.26 26.85 -24.60
C ALA A 17 -38.92 27.14 -23.88
N LYS A 18 -38.91 27.89 -22.77
CA LYS A 18 -37.69 28.15 -21.98
C LYS A 18 -37.92 27.84 -20.52
N ILE A 19 -38.07 26.55 -20.21
CA ILE A 19 -37.58 26.05 -18.92
C ILE A 19 -36.06 26.19 -19.05
N PRO A 20 -35.36 26.95 -18.19
CA PRO A 20 -33.91 26.91 -18.21
C PRO A 20 -33.54 25.44 -17.99
N SER A 21 -32.92 24.82 -19.00
CA SER A 21 -32.31 23.51 -18.84
C SER A 21 -31.47 23.61 -17.58
N ALA A 22 -31.74 22.76 -16.59
CA ALA A 22 -30.91 22.69 -15.40
C ALA A 22 -29.46 22.57 -15.87
N ARG A 23 -28.59 23.44 -15.35
CA ARG A 23 -27.17 23.46 -15.70
C ARG A 23 -26.62 22.05 -15.56
N SER A 24 -25.80 21.62 -16.52
CA SER A 24 -25.23 20.28 -16.46
C SER A 24 -24.36 20.16 -15.22
N LEU A 25 -24.27 18.94 -14.65
CA LEU A 25 -23.39 18.66 -13.52
C LEU A 25 -21.92 18.99 -13.87
N ASP A 26 -21.56 18.88 -15.16
CA ASP A 26 -20.27 19.32 -15.70
C ASP A 26 -20.07 20.84 -15.63
N ASP A 27 -21.09 21.65 -15.93
CA ASP A 27 -20.97 23.13 -15.84
C ASP A 27 -20.70 23.56 -14.39
N ILE A 28 -21.36 22.90 -13.43
CA ILE A 28 -21.18 23.17 -11.99
C ILE A 28 -19.77 22.74 -11.55
N ALA A 29 -19.25 21.64 -12.08
CA ALA A 29 -17.90 21.17 -11.77
C ALA A 29 -16.81 22.10 -12.32
N MET A 30 -17.01 22.68 -13.52
CA MET A 30 -16.11 23.67 -14.11
C MET A 30 -16.02 24.95 -13.27
N ASP A 31 -17.15 25.51 -12.84
CA ASP A 31 -17.17 26.71 -11.98
C ASP A 31 -16.42 26.49 -10.64
N LEU A 32 -16.51 25.28 -10.09
CA LEU A 32 -15.80 24.93 -8.85
C LEU A 32 -14.29 24.79 -9.06
N THR A 33 -13.85 24.34 -10.25
CA THR A 33 -12.41 24.22 -10.56
C THR A 33 -11.78 25.54 -10.96
N ASP A 34 -12.56 26.50 -11.47
CA ASP A 34 -12.08 27.84 -11.86
C ASP A 34 -11.83 28.79 -10.67
N THR A 35 -12.21 28.42 -9.44
CA THR A 35 -11.78 29.12 -8.22
C THR A 35 -10.38 28.69 -7.74
N GLY A 36 -9.53 28.30 -8.69
CA GLY A 36 -8.12 27.98 -8.50
C GLY A 36 -7.24 29.24 -8.40
N VAL A 37 -6.66 29.43 -7.21
CA VAL A 37 -5.41 30.14 -6.92
C VAL A 37 -5.49 31.68 -6.82
N PRO A 38 -5.30 32.30 -5.63
CA PRO A 38 -5.08 33.74 -5.53
C PRO A 38 -3.65 34.04 -5.98
N LYS A 39 -3.46 34.38 -7.25
CA LYS A 39 -2.23 35.00 -7.73
C LYS A 39 -2.35 36.52 -7.61
N VAL A 40 -1.54 37.08 -6.73
CA VAL A 40 -1.30 38.52 -6.60
C VAL A 40 -0.82 39.08 -7.95
N SER A 41 -1.57 39.96 -8.60
CA SER A 41 -1.02 41.06 -9.41
C SER A 41 -2.09 42.03 -9.95
N LYS A 42 -1.83 43.31 -9.66
CA LYS A 42 -2.21 44.54 -10.39
C LYS A 42 -3.68 44.81 -10.72
N LEU A 43 -4.17 45.82 -10.00
CA LEU A 43 -5.23 46.75 -10.36
C LEU A 43 -5.15 47.21 -11.83
N THR A 44 -6.22 46.96 -12.59
CA THR A 44 -6.68 47.88 -13.64
C THR A 44 -8.20 47.90 -13.61
N ALA A 45 -8.73 49.09 -13.36
CA ALA A 45 -10.15 49.40 -13.37
C ALA A 45 -10.74 49.19 -14.77
N LEU A 46 -11.84 48.43 -14.85
CA LEU A 46 -12.89 48.72 -15.81
C LEU A 46 -14.23 48.31 -15.19
N GLU A 47 -15.15 49.26 -15.21
CA GLU A 47 -16.47 49.19 -14.62
C GLU A 47 -17.31 48.06 -15.23
N ALA A 48 -17.74 47.11 -14.40
CA ALA A 48 -18.89 46.29 -14.68
C ALA A 48 -19.71 46.17 -13.39
N LYS A 49 -20.88 46.80 -13.41
CA LYS A 49 -21.89 46.79 -12.35
C LYS A 49 -22.33 45.35 -12.04
N ASN A 50 -21.62 44.67 -11.15
CA ASN A 50 -22.15 43.53 -10.43
C ASN A 50 -22.74 44.07 -9.14
N GLN A 51 -24.07 44.26 -9.13
CA GLN A 51 -24.83 44.34 -7.89
C GLN A 51 -24.53 43.06 -7.10
N LEU A 52 -23.65 43.19 -6.11
CA LEU A 52 -23.42 42.17 -5.11
C LEU A 52 -24.72 42.08 -4.29
N ILE A 53 -25.63 41.20 -4.70
CA ILE A 53 -26.74 40.80 -3.83
C ILE A 53 -26.13 39.91 -2.75
N MET A 54 -25.61 40.55 -1.70
CA MET A 54 -25.35 39.85 -0.45
C MET A 54 -26.70 39.49 0.13
N ALA A 55 -27.07 38.22 0.04
CA ALA A 55 -28.20 37.68 0.76
C ALA A 55 -27.94 37.90 2.25
N SER A 56 -28.63 38.89 2.84
CA SER A 56 -28.73 39.02 4.28
C SER A 56 -29.32 37.72 4.81
N ASN A 57 -28.61 37.09 5.72
CA ASN A 57 -29.07 36.07 6.65
C ASN A 57 -30.18 36.62 7.58
N GLY A 58 -31.30 37.03 7.00
CA GLY A 58 -32.52 37.42 7.69
C GLY A 58 -33.26 36.18 8.17
N SER A 59 -32.80 35.58 9.26
CA SER A 59 -33.53 34.53 9.97
C SER A 59 -34.71 35.16 10.72
N LEU A 60 -35.90 35.12 10.12
CA LEU A 60 -37.15 35.37 10.83
C LEU A 60 -37.48 34.16 11.69
N ILE A 61 -36.95 34.17 12.92
CA ILE A 61 -37.36 33.29 14.02
C ILE A 61 -38.85 33.50 14.32
N SER A 62 -39.68 32.53 13.94
CA SER A 62 -41.10 32.45 14.31
C SER A 62 -41.26 31.39 15.42
N SER A 63 -42.00 31.76 16.46
CA SER A 63 -42.27 31.03 17.70
C SER A 63 -42.45 29.52 17.59
N GLY A 64 -41.70 28.78 18.42
CA GLY A 64 -41.89 27.34 18.67
C GLY A 64 -40.78 26.74 19.53
N SER A 65 -40.66 27.16 20.80
CA SER A 65 -39.57 26.83 21.73
C SER A 65 -39.53 25.37 22.23
N GLN A 66 -40.13 24.42 21.51
CA GLN A 66 -40.10 22.99 21.86
C GLN A 66 -39.47 22.12 20.75
N ASP A 67 -39.49 22.58 19.50
CA ASP A 67 -38.79 21.90 18.39
C ASP A 67 -37.30 22.26 18.32
N SER A 68 -36.90 23.40 18.91
CA SER A 68 -35.50 23.85 18.88
C SER A 68 -34.59 23.03 19.80
N GLU A 69 -35.07 22.56 20.96
CA GLU A 69 -34.28 21.72 21.86
C GLU A 69 -34.08 20.33 21.23
N VAL A 70 -35.16 19.70 20.75
CA VAL A 70 -35.08 18.43 20.00
C VAL A 70 -34.12 18.53 18.79
N SER A 71 -34.10 19.67 18.10
CA SER A 71 -33.17 19.92 16.99
C SER A 71 -31.71 20.08 17.43
N GLU A 72 -31.41 20.66 18.59
CA GLU A 72 -30.04 20.82 19.10
C GLU A 72 -29.49 19.50 19.67
N GLU A 73 -30.32 18.72 20.36
CA GLU A 73 -29.96 17.38 20.81
C GLU A 73 -29.66 16.44 19.64
N GLN A 74 -30.49 16.46 18.58
CA GLN A 74 -30.23 15.67 17.36
C GLN A 74 -28.96 16.10 16.61
N LYS A 75 -28.59 17.39 16.63
CA LYS A 75 -27.33 17.88 16.04
C LYS A 75 -26.13 17.36 16.83
N LYS A 76 -26.19 17.40 18.16
CA LYS A 76 -25.14 16.87 19.04
C LYS A 76 -24.95 15.37 18.82
N GLU A 77 -26.03 14.59 18.75
CA GLU A 77 -25.98 13.15 18.47
C GLU A 77 -25.34 12.86 17.11
N LYS A 78 -25.74 13.57 16.04
CA LYS A 78 -25.13 13.46 14.71
C LYS A 78 -23.63 13.76 14.73
N ILE A 79 -23.19 14.79 15.46
CA ILE A 79 -21.76 15.12 15.60
C ILE A 79 -21.01 14.00 16.32
N LEU A 80 -21.58 13.43 17.38
CA LEU A 80 -20.98 12.31 18.10
C LEU A 80 -20.85 11.09 17.20
N ASP A 81 -21.86 10.78 16.40
CA ASP A 81 -21.83 9.65 15.48
C ASP A 81 -20.84 9.87 14.33
N LEU A 82 -20.74 11.09 13.80
CA LEU A 82 -19.71 11.44 12.82
C LEU A 82 -18.30 11.30 13.42
N ARG A 83 -18.07 11.76 14.65
CA ARG A 83 -16.79 11.59 15.36
C ARG A 83 -16.46 10.12 15.63
N LYS A 84 -17.46 9.28 15.95
CA LYS A 84 -17.26 7.83 16.08
C LYS A 84 -16.85 7.21 14.74
N LYS A 85 -17.54 7.58 13.65
CA LYS A 85 -17.20 7.12 12.29
C LYS A 85 -15.80 7.57 11.88
N GLU A 86 -15.44 8.81 12.15
CA GLU A 86 -14.09 9.36 11.91
C GLU A 86 -13.02 8.52 12.63
N LYS A 87 -13.20 8.26 13.93
CA LYS A 87 -12.27 7.42 14.70
C LYS A 87 -12.14 6.01 14.14
N LEU A 88 -13.26 5.37 13.80
CA LEU A 88 -13.26 4.03 13.20
C LEU A 88 -12.55 4.00 11.84
N LEU A 89 -12.74 5.04 11.02
CA LEU A 89 -12.06 5.16 9.73
C LEU A 89 -10.56 5.38 9.92
N GLN A 90 -10.17 6.21 10.89
CA GLN A 90 -8.77 6.48 11.21
C GLN A 90 -8.06 5.22 11.74
N GLU A 91 -8.72 4.43 12.59
CA GLU A 91 -8.20 3.15 13.07
C GLU A 91 -8.01 2.15 11.93
N LYS A 92 -9.01 2.00 11.05
CA LYS A 92 -8.90 1.15 9.85
C LYS A 92 -7.77 1.61 8.92
N LEU A 93 -7.61 2.91 8.74
CA LEU A 93 -6.52 3.47 7.95
C LEU A 93 -5.16 3.10 8.55
N LEU A 94 -5.01 3.24 9.87
CA LEU A 94 -3.77 2.89 10.57
C LEU A 94 -3.45 1.39 10.42
N GLN A 95 -4.44 0.52 10.59
CA GLN A 95 -4.29 -0.92 10.35
C GLN A 95 -3.81 -1.21 8.92
N LYS A 96 -4.41 -0.56 7.92
CA LYS A 96 -4.02 -0.72 6.51
C LYS A 96 -2.61 -0.21 6.22
N VAL A 97 -2.21 0.89 6.86
CA VAL A 97 -0.85 1.42 6.75
C VAL A 97 0.17 0.46 7.37
N ASP A 98 -0.13 -0.13 8.52
CA ASP A 98 0.76 -1.10 9.17
C ASP A 98 0.87 -2.41 8.38
N GLU A 99 -0.24 -2.90 7.80
CA GLU A 99 -0.25 -4.02 6.86
C GLU A 99 0.66 -3.73 5.66
N LEU A 100 0.49 -2.55 5.04
CA LEU A 100 1.30 -2.11 3.91
C LEU A 100 2.79 -2.02 4.29
N LYS A 101 3.12 -1.50 5.47
CA LYS A 101 4.50 -1.45 5.97
C LYS A 101 5.10 -2.85 6.07
N LYS A 102 4.37 -3.83 6.61
CA LYS A 102 4.85 -5.22 6.71
C LYS A 102 5.09 -5.84 5.33
N ILE A 103 4.18 -5.61 4.39
CA ILE A 103 4.30 -6.11 3.01
C ILE A 103 5.52 -5.50 2.33
N CYS A 104 5.64 -4.17 2.37
CA CYS A 104 6.77 -3.46 1.78
C CYS A 104 8.12 -3.88 2.38
N LEU A 105 8.18 -4.11 3.70
CA LEU A 105 9.39 -4.65 4.33
C LEU A 105 9.71 -6.05 3.80
N ARG A 106 8.71 -6.91 3.66
CA ARG A 106 8.90 -8.26 3.12
C ARG A 106 9.34 -8.24 1.65
N GLU A 107 8.78 -7.37 0.84
CA GLU A 107 9.19 -7.18 -0.56
C GLU A 107 10.61 -6.62 -0.67
N ALA A 108 10.96 -5.68 0.20
CA ALA A 108 12.31 -5.13 0.26
C ALA A 108 13.33 -6.17 0.72
N GLU A 109 12.95 -7.12 1.59
CA GLU A 109 13.79 -8.26 1.95
C GLU A 109 14.04 -9.15 0.72
N LEU A 110 13.05 -9.38 -0.14
CA LEU A 110 13.23 -10.23 -1.33
C LEU A 110 14.01 -9.52 -2.44
N THR A 111 13.71 -8.25 -2.66
CA THR A 111 14.23 -7.45 -3.79
C THR A 111 15.55 -6.76 -3.44
N GLY A 112 15.80 -6.49 -2.17
CA GLY A 112 16.95 -5.71 -1.68
C GLY A 112 16.83 -4.20 -1.90
N LYS A 113 15.64 -3.69 -2.25
CA LYS A 113 15.34 -2.27 -2.46
C LYS A 113 13.99 -1.93 -1.81
N MET A 114 13.88 -0.78 -1.14
CA MET A 114 12.62 -0.32 -0.54
C MET A 114 11.67 0.26 -1.60
N PRO A 115 10.38 -0.13 -1.62
CA PRO A 115 9.37 0.49 -2.47
C PRO A 115 9.19 1.99 -2.16
N LYS A 116 8.89 2.79 -3.19
CA LYS A 116 8.55 4.22 -3.04
C LYS A 116 7.22 4.44 -2.31
N GLU A 117 6.35 3.44 -2.34
CA GLU A 117 5.04 3.40 -1.69
C GLU A 117 5.12 3.12 -0.19
N TYR A 118 6.32 2.91 0.38
CA TYR A 118 6.46 2.67 1.81
C TYR A 118 5.99 3.92 2.57
N PRO A 119 5.00 3.80 3.49
CA PRO A 119 4.51 4.94 4.26
C PRO A 119 5.60 5.44 5.22
N LEU A 120 6.39 6.41 4.76
CA LEU A 120 7.39 7.13 5.54
C LEU A 120 6.73 8.35 6.18
N ASN A 121 6.94 8.54 7.48
CA ASN A 121 6.63 9.82 8.10
C ASN A 121 7.61 10.87 7.56
N THR A 122 7.16 12.12 7.46
CA THR A 122 7.93 13.25 6.92
C THR A 122 9.27 13.40 7.66
N GLY A 123 10.38 12.92 7.06
CA GLY A 123 11.74 13.03 7.61
C GLY A 123 12.43 11.72 8.01
N GLU A 124 11.76 10.56 7.97
CA GLU A 124 12.38 9.27 8.29
C GLU A 124 13.14 8.68 7.10
N LYS A 125 14.39 8.21 7.32
CA LYS A 125 15.14 7.47 6.30
C LYS A 125 14.60 6.04 6.21
N PRO A 126 14.36 5.49 5.00
CA PRO A 126 13.87 4.13 4.85
C PRO A 126 14.85 3.13 5.50
N PRO A 127 14.34 2.10 6.20
CA PRO A 127 15.19 1.11 6.85
C PRO A 127 16.08 0.42 5.82
N GLN A 128 17.33 0.19 6.19
CA GLN A 128 18.29 -0.47 5.31
C GLN A 128 18.00 -1.98 5.30
N VAL A 129 17.23 -2.43 4.31
CA VAL A 129 16.84 -3.84 4.20
C VAL A 129 17.89 -4.62 3.40
N ARG A 130 18.53 -5.60 4.05
CA ARG A 130 19.46 -6.54 3.39
C ARG A 130 18.66 -7.65 2.70
N ARG A 131 18.96 -7.91 1.42
CA ARG A 131 18.28 -8.95 0.63
C ARG A 131 18.36 -10.33 1.31
N ARG A 132 17.23 -10.91 1.69
CA ARG A 132 17.11 -12.32 2.07
C ARG A 132 17.24 -13.17 0.81
N VAL A 133 18.37 -13.84 0.67
CA VAL A 133 18.55 -14.86 -0.35
C VAL A 133 18.01 -16.17 0.24
N GLY A 134 16.82 -16.60 -0.19
CA GLY A 134 16.30 -17.92 0.18
C GLY A 134 17.19 -19.04 -0.37
N THR A 135 17.15 -20.23 0.24
CA THR A 135 17.75 -21.42 -0.35
C THR A 135 16.92 -21.83 -1.56
N THR A 136 17.54 -21.97 -2.74
CA THR A 136 16.85 -22.36 -3.98
C THR A 136 16.38 -23.81 -4.00
N PHE A 137 16.75 -24.61 -3.00
CA PHE A 137 16.36 -26.01 -2.87
C PHE A 137 15.42 -26.18 -1.68
N ARG A 138 14.41 -27.03 -1.87
CA ARG A 138 13.61 -27.64 -0.80
C ARG A 138 14.24 -29.01 -0.51
N LEU A 139 14.34 -29.37 0.76
CA LEU A 139 14.64 -30.74 1.16
C LEU A 139 13.33 -31.50 1.17
N ASP A 140 13.31 -32.74 0.68
CA ASP A 140 12.11 -33.57 0.76
C ASP A 140 11.80 -33.89 2.23
N ASP A 141 10.58 -33.60 2.66
CA ASP A 141 10.08 -33.90 4.00
C ASP A 141 9.91 -35.42 4.24
N ASN A 142 10.17 -36.25 3.21
CA ASN A 142 10.13 -37.72 3.27
C ASN A 142 11.35 -38.35 3.99
N LEU A 143 12.19 -37.55 4.65
CA LEU A 143 13.30 -38.02 5.49
C LEU A 143 12.85 -38.36 6.93
N LEU A 144 11.57 -38.65 7.13
CA LEU A 144 11.04 -39.10 8.42
C LEU A 144 11.71 -40.42 8.84
N PRO A 145 12.09 -40.58 10.11
CA PRO A 145 12.75 -41.79 10.60
C PRO A 145 11.95 -43.06 10.22
N ASN A 146 12.51 -43.91 9.36
CA ASN A 146 12.09 -45.29 9.19
C ASN A 146 12.57 -46.07 10.43
N GLU A 147 11.69 -46.90 10.99
CA GLU A 147 11.97 -47.61 12.26
C GLU A 147 13.12 -48.63 12.16
N GLU A 148 13.50 -49.04 10.95
CA GLU A 148 14.48 -50.12 10.72
C GLU A 148 15.95 -49.69 10.91
N ASP A 149 16.31 -48.43 10.65
CA ASP A 149 17.69 -47.93 10.81
C ASP A 149 17.77 -46.38 10.88
N PRO A 150 17.40 -45.79 12.04
CA PRO A 150 17.35 -44.33 12.19
C PRO A 150 18.74 -43.68 12.08
N THR A 151 19.80 -44.42 12.41
CA THR A 151 21.19 -43.95 12.36
C THR A 151 21.72 -43.81 10.93
N LEU A 152 21.54 -44.84 10.09
CA LEU A 152 21.95 -44.77 8.69
C LEU A 152 21.15 -43.71 7.95
N GLN A 153 19.84 -43.64 8.20
CA GLN A 153 18.99 -42.65 7.56
C GLN A 153 19.34 -41.22 7.96
N ASN A 154 19.73 -40.97 9.21
CA ASN A 154 20.21 -39.65 9.62
C ASN A 154 21.47 -39.25 8.86
N LEU A 155 22.41 -40.19 8.68
CA LEU A 155 23.63 -39.95 7.90
C LEU A 155 23.31 -39.68 6.42
N GLU A 156 22.38 -40.44 5.82
CA GLU A 156 21.94 -40.24 4.43
C GLU A 156 21.22 -38.91 4.23
N SER A 157 20.36 -38.51 5.18
CA SER A 157 19.74 -37.18 5.24
C SER A 157 20.79 -36.08 5.30
N ASN A 158 21.76 -36.20 6.23
CA ASN A 158 22.86 -35.25 6.37
C ASN A 158 23.71 -35.18 5.10
N PHE A 159 23.93 -36.30 4.41
CA PHE A 159 24.64 -36.35 3.14
C PHE A 159 23.90 -35.55 2.06
N LEU A 160 22.59 -35.74 1.90
CA LEU A 160 21.78 -34.98 0.95
C LEU A 160 21.81 -33.47 1.24
N ILE A 161 21.69 -33.09 2.52
CA ILE A 161 21.76 -31.69 2.94
C ILE A 161 23.14 -31.10 2.62
N GLN A 162 24.20 -31.81 2.98
CA GLN A 162 25.57 -31.36 2.74
C GLN A 162 25.88 -31.29 1.24
N GLN A 163 25.32 -32.19 0.43
CA GLN A 163 25.45 -32.16 -1.04
C GLN A 163 24.87 -30.86 -1.61
N LYS A 164 23.70 -30.43 -1.13
CA LYS A 164 23.10 -29.14 -1.51
C LYS A 164 23.92 -27.94 -1.03
N PHE A 165 24.53 -28.03 0.16
CA PHE A 165 25.46 -27.01 0.65
C PHE A 165 26.70 -26.89 -0.25
N VAL A 166 27.30 -28.01 -0.67
CA VAL A 166 28.42 -28.05 -1.62
C VAL A 166 28.02 -27.46 -2.96
N GLU A 167 26.85 -27.81 -3.49
CA GLU A 167 26.34 -27.25 -4.74
C GLU A 167 26.19 -25.72 -4.66
N ALA A 168 25.63 -25.22 -3.56
CA ALA A 168 25.48 -23.79 -3.31
C ALA A 168 26.85 -23.09 -3.17
N ALA A 169 27.78 -23.67 -2.40
CA ALA A 169 29.14 -23.15 -2.24
C ALA A 169 29.89 -23.10 -3.57
N LYS A 170 29.72 -24.11 -4.44
CA LYS A 170 30.27 -24.14 -5.81
C LYS A 170 29.74 -22.99 -6.65
N LYS A 171 28.42 -22.74 -6.62
CA LYS A 171 27.79 -21.61 -7.32
C LYS A 171 28.34 -20.27 -6.82
N LEU A 172 28.41 -20.09 -5.49
CA LEU A 172 28.95 -18.88 -4.86
C LEU A 172 30.43 -18.63 -5.20
N ALA A 173 31.24 -19.70 -5.29
CA ALA A 173 32.64 -19.60 -5.67
C ALA A 173 32.85 -19.26 -7.16
N GLY A 174 31.87 -19.55 -8.02
CA GLY A 174 31.90 -19.30 -9.45
C GLY A 174 31.31 -17.95 -9.90
N GLU A 175 30.73 -17.16 -8.99
CA GLU A 175 30.13 -15.85 -9.34
C GLU A 175 31.19 -14.87 -9.90
N PRO A 176 30.91 -14.20 -11.04
CA PRO A 176 31.72 -13.07 -11.51
C PRO A 176 31.59 -11.87 -10.54
N ASP A 177 32.47 -10.87 -10.66
CA ASP A 177 32.41 -9.59 -9.92
C ASP A 177 32.73 -9.60 -8.40
N LEU A 178 33.43 -10.63 -7.91
CA LEU A 178 33.88 -10.69 -6.52
C LEU A 178 35.28 -10.10 -6.30
N CYS A 179 35.46 -9.39 -5.17
CA CYS A 179 36.77 -8.94 -4.70
C CYS A 179 37.71 -10.12 -4.39
N LYS A 180 39.04 -9.94 -4.57
CA LYS A 180 40.07 -11.00 -4.43
C LYS A 180 39.96 -11.79 -3.11
N ASN A 181 39.74 -11.10 -1.99
CA ASN A 181 39.60 -11.73 -0.67
C ASN A 181 38.33 -12.58 -0.57
N VAL A 182 37.21 -12.10 -1.14
CA VAL A 182 35.94 -12.84 -1.15
C VAL A 182 36.06 -14.09 -2.02
N LYS A 183 36.70 -13.99 -3.18
CA LYS A 183 36.99 -15.15 -4.05
C LYS A 183 37.80 -16.23 -3.31
N LYS A 184 38.86 -15.82 -2.59
CA LYS A 184 39.68 -16.75 -1.81
C LYS A 184 38.87 -17.42 -0.71
N LYS A 185 38.08 -16.65 0.06
CA LYS A 185 37.24 -17.16 1.13
C LYS A 185 36.20 -18.16 0.61
N ARG A 186 35.48 -17.83 -0.46
CA ARG A 186 34.45 -18.72 -1.04
C ARG A 186 35.03 -20.01 -1.62
N LYS A 187 36.24 -19.97 -2.20
CA LYS A 187 36.94 -21.18 -2.64
C LYS A 187 37.32 -22.08 -1.46
N GLN A 188 37.76 -21.48 -0.35
CA GLN A 188 38.05 -22.22 0.87
C GLN A 188 36.77 -22.83 1.46
N GLU A 189 35.70 -22.06 1.59
CA GLU A 189 34.38 -22.54 2.07
C GLU A 189 33.87 -23.70 1.20
N TYR A 190 34.04 -23.63 -0.12
CA TYR A 190 33.72 -24.75 -1.03
C TYR A 190 34.58 -25.98 -0.75
N ALA A 191 35.89 -25.83 -0.58
CA ALA A 191 36.79 -26.96 -0.29
C ALA A 191 36.46 -27.62 1.06
N GLU A 192 36.17 -26.82 2.09
CA GLU A 192 35.73 -27.30 3.40
C GLU A 192 34.38 -28.03 3.31
N ALA A 193 33.43 -27.50 2.54
CA ALA A 193 32.13 -28.13 2.31
C ALA A 193 32.27 -29.52 1.66
N VAL A 194 33.16 -29.65 0.66
CA VAL A 194 33.45 -30.91 -0.03
C VAL A 194 34.09 -31.92 0.93
N LYS A 195 35.06 -31.46 1.74
CA LYS A 195 35.71 -32.33 2.73
C LYS A 195 34.68 -32.91 3.72
N LYS A 196 33.78 -32.07 4.23
CA LYS A 196 32.71 -32.50 5.14
C LYS A 196 31.72 -33.46 4.47
N LEU A 197 31.42 -33.30 3.18
CA LEU A 197 30.59 -34.25 2.44
C LEU A 197 31.24 -35.63 2.39
N GLN A 198 32.54 -35.69 2.14
CA GLN A 198 33.32 -36.93 2.11
C GLN A 198 33.42 -37.58 3.50
N GLU A 199 33.55 -36.79 4.57
CA GLU A 199 33.52 -37.29 5.95
C GLU A 199 32.18 -37.98 6.30
N ILE A 200 31.06 -37.42 5.82
CA ILE A 200 29.72 -38.04 5.99
C ILE A 200 29.62 -39.32 5.16
N GLU A 201 30.11 -39.32 3.91
CA GLU A 201 30.14 -40.53 3.06
C GLU A 201 30.96 -41.66 3.70
N ASN A 202 32.12 -41.33 4.26
CA ASN A 202 32.95 -42.29 4.99
C ASN A 202 32.21 -42.82 6.23
N SER A 203 31.50 -41.95 6.95
CA SER A 203 30.69 -42.37 8.12
C SER A 203 29.57 -43.32 7.74
N ILE A 204 28.91 -43.11 6.59
CA ILE A 204 27.91 -44.03 6.03
C ILE A 204 28.56 -45.38 5.70
N ASN A 205 29.70 -45.38 5.01
CA ASN A 205 30.40 -46.60 4.64
C ASN A 205 30.88 -47.38 5.86
N GLU A 206 31.45 -46.71 6.86
CA GLU A 206 31.84 -47.32 8.13
C GLU A 206 30.63 -47.93 8.86
N TYR A 207 29.48 -47.25 8.85
CA TYR A 207 28.25 -47.76 9.44
C TYR A 207 27.77 -49.03 8.71
N ARG A 208 27.75 -49.01 7.36
CA ARG A 208 27.36 -50.18 6.55
C ARG A 208 28.26 -51.39 6.82
N ILE A 209 29.58 -51.18 6.89
CA ILE A 209 30.55 -52.22 7.23
C ILE A 209 30.30 -52.78 8.64
N LYS A 210 30.07 -51.92 9.64
CA LYS A 210 29.80 -52.34 11.03
C LYS A 210 28.50 -53.12 11.16
N CYS A 211 27.47 -52.75 10.40
CA CYS A 211 26.17 -53.40 10.41
C CYS A 211 26.06 -54.61 9.46
N GLY A 212 27.15 -54.95 8.75
CA GLY A 212 27.20 -56.14 7.88
C GLY A 212 26.28 -56.09 6.66
N LYS A 213 25.93 -54.89 6.18
CA LYS A 213 25.16 -54.67 4.95
C LYS A 213 26.06 -54.34 3.76
#